data_AF-A0A9Q3J5R7-F1
#
_entry.id   AF-A0A9Q3J5R7-F1
#
_cell.length_a   1.000
_cell.length_b   1.000
_cell.length_c   1.000
_cell.angle_alpha   90.00
_cell.angle_beta   90.00
_cell.angle_gamma   90.00
#
_symmetry.space_group_name_H-M   'P 1'
#
loop_
_entity.id
_entity.type
_entity.pdbx_description
1 polymer ?
#
loop_
_entity_poly.entity_id
_entity_poly.type
_entity_poly.pdbx_seq_one_letter_code
_entity_poly.pdbx_strand_id
1 'polypeptide(L)'
;MIEKEAVPTSPHPEQLSIFSQRFSNSEQVESAITNDVPALVPLDTIKTLRGLQGQRTKVGKNFLNLSDFMIRYVQVSLSKLGIIRWAPNIDEQPDSLYNEACRISALKTFRQLVIGGAYVFMNIRMGYVNDLDLLTKTYDHYVHFYMAGIYRKEVNEKGTRRKKKERDALQKGRERVSFKNS
;
A
#
# COMPACT_ATOMS: atom_id res chain seq x y z
N MET A 1 1.04 2.39 3.22
CA MET A 1 -0.30 2.41 2.59
C MET A 1 -0.77 3.85 2.53
N ILE A 2 -1.02 4.35 1.32
CA ILE A 2 -1.24 5.77 1.03
C ILE A 2 -2.69 6.16 1.36
N GLU A 3 -2.90 7.35 1.93
CA GLU A 3 -4.24 7.90 2.18
C GLU A 3 -5.01 8.04 0.85
N LYS A 4 -6.34 7.86 0.89
CA LYS A 4 -7.20 7.89 -0.31
C LYS A 4 -7.04 9.16 -1.16
N GLU A 5 -6.52 10.24 -0.58
CA GLU A 5 -6.34 11.56 -1.19
C GLU A 5 -4.87 11.97 -1.38
N ALA A 6 -3.93 11.27 -0.74
CA ALA A 6 -2.51 11.59 -0.86
C ALA A 6 -1.97 11.17 -2.23
N VAL A 7 -1.40 12.13 -2.95
CA VAL A 7 -0.61 11.88 -4.16
C VAL A 7 0.48 10.87 -3.78
N PRO A 8 0.73 9.83 -4.60
CA PRO A 8 1.88 8.97 -4.36
C PRO A 8 3.15 9.80 -4.21
N THR A 9 4.01 9.46 -3.26
CA THR A 9 5.29 10.15 -3.08
C THR A 9 6.41 9.17 -3.37
N SER A 10 7.45 9.63 -4.06
CA SER A 10 8.67 8.85 -4.25
C SER A 10 9.28 8.47 -2.89
N PRO A 11 9.97 7.32 -2.79
CA PRO A 11 10.64 6.90 -1.56
C PRO A 11 11.73 7.88 -1.14
N HIS A 12 12.02 7.94 0.16
CA HIS A 12 13.07 8.80 0.69
C HIS A 12 14.46 8.26 0.31
N PRO A 13 15.43 9.10 -0.10
CA PRO A 13 16.77 8.63 -0.51
C PRO A 13 17.49 7.80 0.56
N GLU A 14 17.36 8.17 1.83
CA GLU A 14 17.93 7.41 2.96
C GLU A 14 17.39 5.99 3.05
N GLN A 15 16.08 5.80 2.83
CA GLN A 15 15.46 4.47 2.84
C GLN A 15 15.97 3.62 1.67
N LEU A 16 16.15 4.22 0.49
CA LEU A 16 16.73 3.53 -0.66
C LEU A 16 18.17 3.09 -0.38
N SER A 17 18.96 3.94 0.29
CA SER A 17 20.34 3.63 0.70
C SER A 17 20.40 2.47 1.70
N ILE A 18 19.59 2.50 2.75
CA ILE A 18 19.50 1.41 3.74
C ILE A 18 19.13 0.09 3.04
N PHE A 19 18.17 0.13 2.14
CA PHE A 19 17.72 -1.03 1.39
C PHE A 19 18.82 -1.59 0.47
N SER A 20 19.44 -0.74 -0.35
CA SER A 20 20.43 -1.16 -1.35
C SER A 20 21.74 -1.66 -0.74
N GLN A 21 22.09 -1.18 0.47
CA GLN A 21 23.22 -1.73 1.24
C GLN A 21 22.97 -3.16 1.72
N ARG A 22 21.71 -3.56 1.92
CA ARG A 22 21.36 -4.87 2.48
C ARG A 22 21.05 -5.93 1.43
N PHE A 23 20.35 -5.55 0.36
CA PHE A 23 19.79 -6.49 -0.59
C PHE A 23 20.38 -6.30 -1.99
N SER A 24 20.72 -7.41 -2.63
CA SER A 24 21.23 -7.43 -4.01
C SER A 24 20.34 -8.25 -4.96
N ASN A 25 19.38 -9.02 -4.44
CA ASN A 25 18.42 -9.78 -5.23
C ASN A 25 17.13 -10.07 -4.44
N SER A 26 16.13 -10.57 -5.17
CA SER A 26 14.77 -10.76 -4.64
C SER A 26 14.67 -11.97 -3.72
N GLU A 27 15.54 -12.98 -3.87
CA GLU A 27 15.61 -14.13 -2.95
C GLU A 27 16.02 -13.68 -1.54
N GLN A 28 16.97 -12.76 -1.42
CA GLN A 28 17.37 -12.19 -0.13
C GLN A 28 16.22 -11.40 0.52
N VAL A 29 15.46 -10.66 -0.28
CA VAL A 29 14.26 -9.92 0.18
C VAL A 29 13.20 -10.90 0.70
N GLU A 30 12.88 -11.94 -0.07
CA GLU A 30 11.92 -12.95 0.34
C GLU A 30 12.34 -13.69 1.61
N SER A 31 13.62 -14.04 1.69
CA SER A 31 14.23 -14.68 2.86
C SER A 31 14.11 -13.79 4.09
N ALA A 32 14.40 -12.49 3.98
CA ALA A 32 14.31 -11.57 5.10
C ALA A 32 12.89 -11.45 5.68
N ILE A 33 11.85 -11.49 4.85
CA ILE A 33 10.47 -11.41 5.36
C ILE A 33 10.01 -12.73 6.01
N THR A 34 10.52 -13.86 5.50
CA THR A 34 10.08 -15.19 5.93
C THR A 34 10.83 -15.69 7.16
N ASN A 35 12.12 -15.40 7.23
CA ASN A 35 13.00 -15.88 8.29
C ASN A 35 13.05 -14.92 9.47
N ASP A 36 13.49 -15.44 10.61
CA ASP A 36 13.73 -14.63 11.80
C ASP A 36 15.07 -13.89 11.70
N VAL A 37 15.09 -12.86 10.86
CA VAL A 37 16.23 -11.95 10.73
C VAL A 37 16.01 -10.68 11.54
N PRO A 38 17.08 -10.04 12.05
CA PRO A 38 16.99 -8.74 12.70
C PRO A 38 16.34 -7.67 11.82
N ALA A 39 15.55 -6.82 12.45
CA ALA A 39 15.03 -5.60 11.84
C ALA A 39 16.16 -4.68 11.35
N LEU A 40 16.05 -4.13 10.14
CA LEU A 40 17.01 -3.13 9.63
C LEU A 40 16.77 -1.75 10.21
N VAL A 41 15.51 -1.42 10.50
CA VAL A 41 15.12 -0.15 11.14
C VAL A 41 14.19 -0.43 12.32
N PRO A 42 14.23 0.37 13.40
CA PRO A 42 13.35 0.16 14.56
C PRO A 42 11.85 0.27 14.21
N LEU A 43 10.99 -0.50 14.87
CA LEU A 43 9.55 -0.58 14.55
C LEU A 43 8.81 0.75 14.74
N ASP A 44 9.22 1.56 15.71
CA ASP A 44 8.66 2.88 16.02
C ASP A 44 8.94 3.91 14.92
N THR A 45 9.97 3.70 14.09
CA THR A 45 10.22 4.53 12.91
C THR A 45 9.21 4.28 11.78
N ILE A 46 8.57 3.11 11.77
CA ILE A 46 7.69 2.68 10.68
C ILE A 46 6.41 3.51 10.66
N LYS A 47 6.30 4.41 9.68
CA LYS A 47 5.14 5.29 9.45
C LYS A 47 4.02 4.48 8.80
N THR A 48 3.27 3.75 9.63
CA THR A 48 2.18 2.84 9.24
C THR A 48 0.83 3.24 9.86
N LEU A 49 -0.18 2.38 9.64
CA LEU A 49 -1.62 2.52 9.84
C LEU A 49 -2.09 3.06 11.20
N ARG A 50 -1.24 3.10 12.24
CA ARG A 50 -1.63 3.62 13.56
C ARG A 50 -2.08 5.09 13.49
N GLY A 51 -1.46 5.89 12.60
CA GLY A 51 -1.91 7.27 12.33
C GLY A 51 -3.30 7.37 11.70
N LEU A 52 -3.80 6.31 11.04
CA LEU A 52 -5.11 6.27 10.38
C LEU A 52 -6.22 5.78 11.31
N GLN A 53 -5.91 5.03 12.38
CA GLN A 53 -6.91 4.57 13.36
C GLN A 53 -7.57 5.73 14.11
N GLY A 54 -6.85 6.85 14.32
CA GLY A 54 -7.40 8.07 14.92
C GLY A 54 -8.23 8.95 13.97
N GLN A 55 -8.19 8.69 12.66
CA GLN A 55 -8.90 9.52 11.68
C GLN A 55 -10.28 8.90 11.34
N ARG A 56 -11.36 9.68 11.51
CA ARG A 56 -12.74 9.30 11.14
C ARG A 56 -12.98 9.26 9.61
N THR A 57 -12.08 8.65 8.84
CA THR A 57 -12.25 8.44 7.39
C THR A 57 -12.87 7.07 7.11
N LYS A 58 -13.52 6.89 5.95
CA LYS A 58 -14.05 5.58 5.52
C LYS A 58 -12.95 4.51 5.43
N VAL A 59 -11.72 4.94 5.15
CA VAL A 59 -10.52 4.08 5.14
C VAL A 59 -10.14 3.71 6.57
N GLY A 60 -10.05 4.69 7.48
CA GLY A 60 -9.83 4.46 8.91
C GLY A 60 -10.82 3.45 9.52
N LYS A 61 -12.12 3.57 9.21
CA LYS A 61 -13.16 2.62 9.66
C LYS A 61 -12.90 1.16 9.27
N ASN A 62 -12.37 0.93 8.07
CA ASN A 62 -12.02 -0.42 7.61
C ASN A 62 -10.73 -0.95 8.29
N PHE A 63 -9.85 -0.04 8.72
CA PHE A 63 -8.62 -0.34 9.45
C PHE A 63 -8.80 -0.46 10.97
N LEU A 64 -9.90 0.06 11.53
CA LEU A 64 -10.28 -0.13 12.94
C LEU A 64 -10.43 -1.62 13.30
N ASN A 65 -10.72 -2.46 12.32
CA ASN A 65 -10.91 -3.90 12.50
C ASN A 65 -9.62 -4.72 12.37
N LEU A 66 -8.46 -4.11 12.12
CA LEU A 66 -7.19 -4.83 12.18
C LEU A 66 -6.76 -4.98 13.64
N SER A 67 -6.47 -6.21 14.06
CA SER A 67 -5.86 -6.47 15.37
C SER A 67 -4.48 -5.81 15.47
N ASP A 68 -4.07 -5.45 16.69
CA ASP A 68 -2.72 -4.91 16.95
C ASP A 68 -1.63 -5.88 16.45
N PHE A 69 -1.90 -7.20 16.52
CA PHE A 69 -1.04 -8.24 15.98
C PHE A 69 -0.82 -8.10 14.46
N MET A 70 -1.88 -7.90 13.67
CA MET A 70 -1.75 -7.72 12.22
C MET A 70 -0.99 -6.44 11.85
N ILE A 71 -1.21 -5.37 12.60
CA ILE A 71 -0.48 -4.10 12.41
C ILE A 71 1.00 -4.32 12.70
N ARG A 72 1.33 -4.98 13.82
CA ARG A 72 2.71 -5.34 14.16
C ARG A 72 3.35 -6.24 13.11
N TYR A 73 2.62 -7.21 12.57
CA TYR A 73 3.12 -8.08 11.52
C TYR A 73 3.54 -7.29 10.26
N VAL A 74 2.71 -6.34 9.83
CA VAL A 74 3.06 -5.44 8.72
C VAL A 74 4.28 -4.58 9.07
N GLN A 75 4.34 -4.02 10.28
CA GLN A 75 5.45 -3.19 10.73
C GLN A 75 6.77 -3.97 10.76
N VAL A 76 6.77 -5.18 11.31
CA VAL A 76 7.93 -6.07 11.35
C VAL A 76 8.39 -6.42 9.93
N SER A 77 7.45 -6.75 9.04
CA SER A 77 7.78 -7.06 7.65
C SER A 77 8.48 -5.90 6.95
N LEU A 78 8.01 -4.67 7.15
CA LEU A 78 8.61 -3.47 6.56
C LEU A 78 9.95 -3.10 7.24
N SER A 79 10.03 -3.27 8.55
CA SER A 79 11.22 -3.02 9.37
C SER A 79 12.39 -3.93 9.00
N LYS A 80 12.13 -5.22 8.72
CA LYS A 80 13.13 -6.16 8.19
C LYS A 80 13.65 -5.79 6.80
N LEU A 81 12.89 -4.99 6.04
CA LEU A 81 13.30 -4.47 4.73
C LEU A 81 13.88 -3.05 4.79
N GLY A 82 13.91 -2.40 5.96
CA GLY A 82 14.33 -1.01 6.06
C GLY A 82 13.32 -0.01 5.49
N ILE A 83 12.09 -0.44 5.20
CA ILE A 83 11.05 0.37 4.58
C ILE A 83 10.29 1.16 5.66
N ILE A 84 10.79 2.33 6.01
CA ILE A 84 10.19 3.27 6.97
C ILE A 84 8.78 3.70 6.53
N ARG A 85 8.63 4.03 5.24
CA ARG A 85 7.35 4.34 4.60
C ARG A 85 7.20 3.48 3.36
N TRP A 86 6.11 2.72 3.29
CA TRP A 86 5.76 2.01 2.07
C TRP A 86 5.44 3.01 0.96
N ALA A 87 6.36 3.10 0.00
CA ALA A 87 6.36 4.02 -1.12
C ALA A 87 7.14 3.37 -2.27
N PRO A 88 6.47 2.65 -3.17
CA PRO A 88 7.09 2.14 -4.40
C PRO A 88 7.70 3.28 -5.21
N ASN A 89 8.83 3.03 -5.85
CA ASN A 89 9.50 3.98 -6.71
C ASN A 89 8.83 4.01 -8.10
N ILE A 90 7.99 5.01 -8.34
CA ILE A 90 7.25 5.18 -9.61
C ILE A 90 8.18 5.63 -10.75
N ASP A 91 9.33 6.19 -10.42
CA ASP A 91 10.32 6.70 -11.38
C ASP A 91 11.25 5.58 -11.89
N GLU A 92 11.27 4.42 -11.22
CA GLU A 92 11.99 3.22 -11.64
C GLU A 92 11.07 2.20 -12.33
N GLN A 93 11.68 1.22 -13.01
CA GLN A 93 10.94 0.12 -13.62
C GLN A 93 10.22 -0.73 -12.55
N PRO A 94 9.03 -1.30 -12.86
CA PRO A 94 8.28 -2.12 -11.91
C PRO A 94 9.05 -3.33 -11.33
N ASP A 95 10.00 -3.85 -12.10
CA ASP A 95 10.88 -4.97 -11.76
C ASP A 95 12.20 -4.55 -11.11
N SER A 96 12.37 -3.26 -10.76
CA SER A 96 13.51 -2.86 -9.94
C SER A 96 13.46 -3.56 -8.58
N LEU A 97 14.62 -3.91 -8.03
CA LEU A 97 14.70 -4.71 -6.80
C LEU A 97 13.92 -4.09 -5.62
N TYR A 98 13.95 -2.76 -5.49
CA TYR A 98 13.20 -2.06 -4.46
C TYR A 98 11.68 -2.11 -4.69
N ASN A 99 11.24 -1.99 -5.94
CA ASN A 99 9.82 -2.14 -6.30
C ASN A 99 9.34 -3.57 -6.10
N GLU A 100 10.16 -4.55 -6.44
CA GLU A 100 9.90 -5.95 -6.14
C GLU A 100 9.78 -6.21 -4.64
N ALA A 101 10.66 -5.61 -3.81
CA ALA A 101 10.52 -5.69 -2.36
C ALA A 101 9.24 -5.05 -1.83
N CYS A 102 8.83 -3.91 -2.41
CA CYS A 102 7.53 -3.29 -2.11
C CYS A 102 6.35 -4.20 -2.50
N ARG A 103 6.47 -4.97 -3.58
CA ARG A 103 5.47 -5.93 -4.04
C ARG A 103 5.43 -7.16 -3.15
N ILE A 104 6.55 -7.84 -2.94
CA ILE A 104 6.67 -9.02 -2.09
C ILE A 104 6.12 -8.73 -0.70
N SER A 105 6.53 -7.61 -0.07
CA SER A 105 6.05 -7.22 1.26
C SER A 105 4.54 -6.97 1.28
N ALA A 106 4.00 -6.28 0.27
CA ALA A 106 2.56 -6.04 0.17
C ALA A 106 1.76 -7.35 -0.01
N LEU A 107 2.20 -8.25 -0.89
CA LEU A 107 1.52 -9.50 -1.16
C LEU A 107 1.59 -10.46 0.04
N LYS A 108 2.77 -10.64 0.65
CA LYS A 108 2.93 -11.52 1.82
C LYS A 108 2.12 -11.01 3.00
N THR A 109 2.15 -9.71 3.27
CA THR A 109 1.36 -9.14 4.36
C THR A 109 -0.14 -9.21 4.08
N PHE A 110 -0.58 -8.89 2.86
CA PHE A 110 -1.99 -9.02 2.47
C PHE A 110 -2.51 -10.46 2.70
N ARG A 111 -1.78 -11.47 2.21
CA ARG A 111 -2.16 -12.88 2.39
C ARG A 111 -2.28 -13.25 3.86
N GLN A 112 -1.28 -12.89 4.67
CA GLN A 112 -1.30 -13.20 6.10
C GLN A 112 -2.46 -12.51 6.82
N LEU A 113 -2.75 -11.26 6.45
CA LEU A 113 -3.87 -10.52 6.99
C LEU A 113 -5.19 -11.22 6.65
N VAL A 114 -5.43 -11.56 5.38
CA VAL A 114 -6.67 -12.23 4.95
C VAL A 114 -6.84 -13.59 5.62
N ILE A 115 -5.78 -14.40 5.68
CA ILE A 115 -5.80 -15.70 6.38
C ILE A 115 -6.12 -15.51 7.87
N GLY A 116 -5.55 -14.49 8.50
CA GLY A 116 -5.84 -14.13 9.89
C GLY A 116 -7.24 -13.54 10.12
N GLY A 117 -8.10 -13.50 9.10
CA GLY A 117 -9.45 -12.94 9.20
C GLY A 117 -9.51 -11.42 9.09
N ALA A 118 -8.41 -10.76 8.69
CA ALA A 118 -8.51 -9.37 8.27
C ALA A 118 -9.46 -9.30 7.07
N TYR A 119 -10.32 -8.29 7.06
CA TYR A 119 -11.24 -8.03 5.95
C TYR A 119 -12.34 -9.09 5.74
N VAL A 120 -12.69 -9.90 6.74
CA VAL A 120 -13.87 -10.80 6.67
C VAL A 120 -15.13 -10.05 6.22
N PHE A 121 -15.33 -8.82 6.69
CA PHE A 121 -16.43 -7.94 6.29
C PHE A 121 -16.44 -7.56 4.79
N MET A 122 -15.36 -7.80 4.06
CA MET A 122 -15.25 -7.55 2.61
C MET A 122 -15.65 -8.77 1.76
N ASN A 123 -16.03 -9.90 2.36
CA ASN A 123 -16.42 -11.13 1.65
C ASN A 123 -15.36 -11.59 0.62
N ILE A 124 -14.09 -11.57 1.01
CA ILE A 124 -12.99 -12.02 0.15
C ILE A 124 -13.17 -13.50 -0.18
N ARG A 125 -13.10 -13.83 -1.47
CA ARG A 125 -13.10 -15.23 -1.93
C ARG A 125 -11.74 -15.85 -1.64
N MET A 126 -11.68 -16.71 -0.61
CA MET A 126 -10.44 -17.33 -0.14
C MET A 126 -9.68 -18.12 -1.21
N GLY A 127 -10.37 -18.65 -2.23
CA GLY A 127 -9.73 -19.36 -3.35
C GLY A 127 -8.71 -18.52 -4.12
N TYR A 128 -8.83 -17.18 -4.13
CA TYR A 128 -7.89 -16.29 -4.82
C TYR A 128 -6.72 -15.81 -3.96
N VAL A 129 -6.71 -16.13 -2.65
CA VAL A 129 -5.67 -15.64 -1.73
C VAL A 129 -4.30 -16.28 -2.03
N ASN A 130 -4.30 -17.46 -2.63
CA ASN A 130 -3.08 -18.16 -3.04
C ASN A 130 -2.80 -18.06 -4.54
N ASP A 131 -3.63 -17.33 -5.30
CA ASP A 131 -3.37 -17.05 -6.71
C ASP A 131 -2.36 -15.89 -6.83
N LEU A 132 -1.07 -16.24 -6.73
CA LEU A 132 0.03 -15.26 -6.72
C LEU A 132 0.14 -14.50 -8.05
N ASP A 133 -0.25 -15.11 -9.16
CA ASP A 133 -0.27 -14.46 -10.48
C ASP A 133 -1.34 -13.36 -10.52
N LEU A 134 -2.56 -13.69 -10.10
CA LEU A 134 -3.64 -12.70 -9.98
C LEU A 134 -3.28 -11.57 -9.01
N LEU A 135 -2.72 -11.91 -7.85
CA LEU A 135 -2.30 -10.92 -6.86
C LEU A 135 -1.20 -10.00 -7.38
N THR A 136 -0.21 -10.55 -8.09
CA THR A 136 0.87 -9.79 -8.74
C THR A 136 0.32 -8.85 -9.80
N LYS A 137 -0.51 -9.35 -10.72
CA LYS A 137 -1.17 -8.52 -11.75
C LYS A 137 -2.02 -7.41 -11.15
N THR A 138 -2.77 -7.73 -10.09
CA THR A 138 -3.60 -6.75 -9.38
C THR A 138 -2.76 -5.66 -8.73
N TYR A 139 -1.65 -6.05 -8.09
CA TYR A 139 -0.69 -5.12 -7.50
C TYR A 139 -0.07 -4.22 -8.57
N ASP A 140 0.47 -4.80 -9.63
CA ASP A 140 1.19 -4.07 -10.67
C ASP A 140 0.26 -3.06 -11.36
N HIS A 141 -0.97 -3.47 -11.66
CA HIS A 141 -1.99 -2.55 -12.18
C HIS A 141 -2.33 -1.43 -11.18
N TYR A 142 -2.47 -1.73 -9.90
CA TYR A 142 -2.78 -0.70 -8.90
C TYR A 142 -1.62 0.29 -8.72
N VAL A 143 -0.39 -0.18 -8.57
CA VAL A 143 0.77 0.65 -8.25
C VAL A 143 1.36 1.29 -9.50
N HIS A 144 1.77 0.48 -10.48
CA HIS A 144 2.57 0.94 -11.60
C HIS A 144 1.73 1.49 -12.77
N PHE A 145 0.42 1.21 -12.81
CA PHE A 145 -0.49 1.83 -13.76
C PHE A 145 -1.36 2.92 -13.11
N TYR A 146 -2.22 2.56 -12.15
CA TYR A 146 -3.18 3.52 -11.58
C TYR A 146 -2.52 4.61 -10.73
N MET A 147 -1.69 4.23 -9.74
CA MET A 147 -1.02 5.21 -8.87
C MET A 147 0.03 6.02 -9.64
N ALA A 148 0.83 5.37 -10.50
CA ALA A 148 1.75 6.09 -11.38
C ALA A 148 1.03 7.10 -12.29
N GLY A 149 -0.13 6.74 -12.85
CA GLY A 149 -0.95 7.64 -13.66
C GLY A 149 -1.48 8.86 -12.87
N ILE A 150 -1.78 8.68 -11.58
CA ILE A 150 -2.13 9.80 -10.69
C ILE A 150 -0.90 10.69 -10.44
N TYR A 151 0.25 10.08 -10.12
CA TYR A 151 1.49 10.79 -9.84
C TYR A 151 1.92 11.67 -11.01
N ARG A 152 2.02 11.09 -12.22
CA ARG A 152 2.41 11.82 -13.44
C ARG A 152 1.50 13.01 -13.73
N LYS A 153 0.18 12.86 -13.50
CA LYS A 153 -0.78 13.97 -13.68
C LYS A 153 -0.58 15.08 -12.66
N GLU A 154 -0.28 14.75 -11.41
CA GLU A 154 -0.02 15.73 -10.34
C GLU A 154 1.33 16.43 -10.48
N VAL A 155 2.35 15.74 -11.02
CA VAL A 155 3.64 16.37 -11.38
C VAL A 155 3.43 17.40 -12.49
N ASN A 156 2.62 17.08 -13.50
CA ASN A 156 2.34 17.97 -14.62
C ASN A 156 1.42 19.15 -14.23
N GLU A 157 0.34 18.89 -13.49
CA GLU A 157 -0.58 19.93 -13.01
C GLU A 157 -0.97 19.65 -11.55
N LYS A 158 -0.41 20.44 -10.64
CA LYS A 158 -0.67 20.32 -9.21
C LYS A 158 -2.15 20.56 -8.90
N GLY A 159 -2.74 19.67 -8.12
CA GLY A 159 -4.12 19.75 -7.65
C GLY A 159 -5.16 19.13 -8.59
N THR A 160 -4.75 18.53 -9.71
CA THR A 160 -5.65 17.89 -10.68
C THR A 160 -6.46 16.75 -10.07
N ARG A 161 -5.88 15.98 -9.14
CA ARG A 161 -6.59 14.92 -8.42
C ARG A 161 -7.66 15.49 -7.49
N ARG A 162 -7.36 16.60 -6.80
CA ARG A 162 -8.34 17.28 -5.93
C ARG A 162 -9.52 17.78 -6.75
N LYS A 163 -9.25 18.54 -7.82
CA LYS A 163 -10.28 19.05 -8.75
C LYS A 163 -11.15 17.93 -9.33
N LYS A 164 -10.52 16.84 -9.79
CA LYS A 164 -11.24 15.68 -10.36
C LYS A 164 -12.19 15.05 -9.33
N LYS A 165 -11.73 14.86 -8.09
CA LYS A 165 -12.58 14.30 -7.03
C LYS A 165 -13.74 15.21 -6.64
N GLU A 166 -13.51 16.51 -6.54
CA GLU A 166 -14.57 17.49 -6.27
C GLU A 166 -15.65 17.41 -7.35
N ARG A 167 -15.25 17.37 -8.62
CA ARG A 167 -16.17 17.18 -9.74
C ARG A 167 -16.92 15.85 -9.67
N ASP A 168 -16.23 14.74 -9.42
CA ASP A 168 -16.87 13.41 -9.36
C ASP A 168 -17.83 13.30 -8.16
N ALA A 169 -17.54 13.99 -7.05
CA ALA A 169 -18.43 14.08 -5.89
C ALA A 169 -19.70 14.89 -6.20
N LEU A 170 -19.55 16.03 -6.88
CA LEU A 170 -20.67 16.86 -7.33
C LEU A 170 -21.58 16.09 -8.30
N GLN A 171 -21.00 15.37 -9.27
CA GLN A 171 -21.75 14.55 -10.23
C GLN A 171 -22.57 13.46 -9.53
N LYS A 172 -21.96 12.72 -8.60
CA LYS A 172 -22.68 11.71 -7.79
C LYS A 172 -23.78 12.31 -6.93
N GLY A 173 -23.60 13.54 -6.45
CA GLY A 173 -24.64 14.29 -5.74
C GLY A 173 -25.85 14.54 -6.63
N ARG A 174 -25.63 15.00 -7.87
CA ARG A 174 -26.68 15.27 -8.86
C ARG A 174 -27.48 14.02 -9.20
N GLU A 175 -26.79 12.90 -9.45
CA GLU A 175 -27.44 11.61 -9.73
C GLU A 175 -28.37 11.19 -8.59
N ARG A 176 -27.93 11.28 -7.33
CA ARG A 176 -28.76 10.92 -6.16
C ARG A 176 -30.01 11.77 -5.99
N VAL A 177 -29.93 13.06 -6.32
CA VAL A 177 -31.10 13.95 -6.27
C VAL A 177 -32.06 13.61 -7.42
N SER A 178 -31.55 13.30 -8.61
CA SER A 178 -32.36 12.87 -9.75
C SER A 178 -33.12 11.57 -9.45
N PHE A 179 -32.47 10.57 -8.84
CA PHE A 179 -33.11 9.29 -8.47
C PHE A 179 -34.15 9.39 -7.33
N LYS A 180 -34.18 10.49 -6.56
CA LYS A 180 -35.19 10.71 -5.51
C LYS A 180 -36.45 11.41 -6.02
N ASN A 181 -36.39 12.01 -7.21
CA ASN A 181 -37.48 12.76 -7.82
C ASN A 181 -38.12 11.98 -9.00
N SER A 182 -37.86 10.66 -9.09
CA SER A 182 -38.43 9.71 -10.05
C SER A 182 -39.09 8.58 -9.29
#